data_AF-A0AAN7CRE0-F1
#
_entry.id   AF-A0AAN7CRE0-F1
#
_cell.length_a   1.000
_cell.length_b   1.000
_cell.length_c   1.000
_cell.angle_alpha   90.00
_cell.angle_beta   90.00
_cell.angle_gamma   90.00
#
_symmetry.space_group_name_H-M   'P 1'
#
loop_
_entity.id
_entity.type
_entity.pdbx_description
1 polymer ?
#
loop_
_entity_poly.entity_id
_entity_poly.type
_entity_poly.pdbx_seq_one_letter_code
_entity_poly.pdbx_strand_id
1 'polypeptide(L)'
;MDEKHATTMPPMRRGLTPLRFAVATGYLALAAVVYLCFAPSASLVQPSLFNRDQGAVTHKLVPLEAHIMSKCPDARDCLRDLVLPTMQKVHDKVNFTLSYIGTTTEHDDGVECKHGPEECLGNIIELCAQRLYPNPKTYLGFTNCLTQDYTLIPQRSLIEDCALEHAIDFNKLNECATKDNGAFGVGMLRESVQRSAAVCTAYIHPTPELYQLHKSI
;
A
#
# COMPACT_ATOMS: atom_id res chain seq x y z
N MET A 1 -22.42 76.95 2.19
CA MET A 1 -22.94 75.71 2.80
C MET A 1 -21.73 74.88 3.13
N ASP A 2 -21.24 74.93 4.37
CA ASP A 2 -20.21 73.99 4.85
C ASP A 2 -20.30 73.93 6.38
N GLU A 3 -20.75 72.79 6.92
CA GLU A 3 -20.60 72.45 8.34
C GLU A 3 -20.23 70.97 8.51
N LYS A 4 -19.05 70.78 9.13
CA LYS A 4 -18.64 69.78 10.14
C LYS A 4 -18.43 68.32 9.72
N HIS A 5 -17.14 67.98 9.59
CA HIS A 5 -16.59 66.65 9.87
C HIS A 5 -16.19 66.56 11.35
N ALA A 6 -16.65 65.51 12.04
CA ALA A 6 -16.30 65.20 13.42
C ALA A 6 -15.00 64.38 13.48
N THR A 7 -14.06 64.77 14.34
CA THR A 7 -12.81 64.05 14.60
C THR A 7 -12.91 63.27 15.91
N THR A 8 -12.77 61.95 15.84
CA THR A 8 -12.71 61.03 16.99
C THR A 8 -11.26 60.83 17.43
N MET A 9 -10.95 60.98 18.72
CA MET A 9 -9.60 60.77 19.28
C MET A 9 -9.27 59.27 19.46
N PRO A 10 -8.00 58.85 19.33
CA PRO A 10 -7.56 57.47 19.57
C PRO A 10 -7.33 57.16 21.08
N PRO A 11 -7.36 55.88 21.48
CA PRO A 11 -7.18 55.48 22.88
C PRO A 11 -5.72 55.58 23.36
N MET A 12 -5.57 55.98 24.62
CA MET A 12 -4.31 56.14 25.35
C MET A 12 -3.64 54.78 25.65
N ARG A 13 -2.40 54.57 25.15
CA ARG A 13 -1.61 53.36 25.45
C ARG A 13 -1.07 53.39 26.88
N ARG A 14 -1.41 52.39 27.68
CA ARG A 14 -0.89 52.17 29.04
C ARG A 14 0.56 51.68 28.98
N GLY A 15 1.50 52.47 29.49
CA GLY A 15 2.92 52.13 29.54
C GLY A 15 3.22 50.91 30.41
N LEU A 16 4.19 50.12 29.99
CA LEU A 16 4.63 48.90 30.65
C LEU A 16 5.44 49.24 31.91
N THR A 17 5.03 48.75 33.07
CA THR A 17 5.63 49.10 34.37
C THR A 17 7.03 48.49 34.52
N PRO A 18 7.97 49.17 35.21
CA PRO A 18 9.36 48.73 35.34
C PRO A 18 9.51 47.35 36.03
N LEU A 19 8.54 46.97 36.87
CA LEU A 19 8.48 45.66 37.50
C LEU A 19 8.27 44.52 36.48
N ARG A 20 7.48 44.76 35.42
CA ARG A 20 7.26 43.77 34.35
C ARG A 20 8.49 43.56 33.47
N PHE A 21 9.29 44.62 33.26
CA PHE A 21 10.58 44.50 32.58
C PHE A 21 11.58 43.70 33.41
N ALA A 22 11.69 43.96 34.71
CA ALA A 22 12.61 43.24 35.59
C ALA A 22 12.29 41.73 35.71
N VAL A 23 11.00 41.38 35.74
CA VAL A 23 10.57 39.97 35.77
C VAL A 23 10.85 39.28 34.42
N ALA A 24 10.61 39.96 33.29
CA ALA A 24 10.88 39.41 31.97
C ALA A 24 12.38 39.19 31.72
N THR A 25 13.24 40.14 32.13
CA THR A 25 14.69 39.98 32.01
C THR A 25 15.23 38.90 32.95
N GLY A 26 14.70 38.79 34.16
CA GLY A 26 15.03 37.71 35.10
C GLY A 26 14.67 36.32 34.55
N TYR A 27 13.49 36.17 33.95
CA TYR A 27 13.04 34.91 33.36
C TYR A 27 13.89 34.50 32.14
N LEU A 28 14.22 35.46 31.27
CA LEU A 28 15.07 35.21 30.10
C LEU A 28 16.51 34.81 30.49
N ALA A 29 17.07 35.45 31.52
CA ALA A 29 18.38 35.08 32.04
C ALA A 29 18.38 33.67 32.63
N LEU A 30 17.34 33.31 33.39
CA LEU A 30 17.21 31.98 33.98
C LEU A 30 17.06 30.89 32.91
N ALA A 31 16.24 31.14 31.88
CA ALA A 31 16.06 30.23 30.75
C ALA A 31 17.36 30.03 29.95
N ALA A 32 18.16 31.09 29.75
CA ALA A 32 19.45 31.00 29.07
C ALA A 32 20.47 30.15 29.87
N VAL A 33 20.50 30.30 31.20
CA VAL A 33 21.37 29.49 32.07
C VAL A 33 20.96 28.02 32.04
N VAL A 34 19.67 27.72 32.12
CA VAL A 34 19.16 26.33 31.99
C VAL A 34 19.51 25.76 30.61
N TYR A 35 19.34 26.53 29.53
CA TYR A 35 19.71 26.06 28.19
C TYR A 35 21.21 25.78 28.08
N LEU A 36 22.08 26.59 28.67
CA LEU A 36 23.53 26.36 28.66
C LEU A 36 23.99 25.19 29.54
N CYS A 37 23.30 24.94 30.66
CA CYS A 37 23.62 23.82 31.56
C CYS A 37 23.09 22.46 31.08
N PHE A 38 22.00 22.46 30.29
CA PHE A 38 21.36 21.23 29.78
C PHE A 38 21.52 21.04 28.27
N ALA A 39 22.17 21.96 27.56
CA ALA A 39 22.59 21.71 26.20
C ALA A 39 23.56 20.53 26.21
N PRO A 40 23.28 19.44 25.48
CA PRO A 40 24.24 18.37 25.33
C PRO A 40 25.47 19.00 24.67
N SER A 41 26.65 18.78 25.25
CA SER A 41 27.89 19.15 24.60
C SER A 41 27.88 18.49 23.21
N ALA A 42 27.68 19.32 22.18
CA ALA A 42 27.93 18.92 20.81
C ALA A 42 29.41 18.56 20.78
N SER A 43 29.68 17.27 20.98
CA SER A 43 31.00 16.71 20.73
C SER A 43 31.28 17.08 19.28
N LEU A 44 32.39 17.78 19.06
CA LEU A 44 32.97 17.98 17.74
C LEU A 44 33.29 16.59 17.21
N VAL A 45 32.29 15.95 16.60
CA VAL A 45 32.48 14.75 15.81
C VAL A 45 33.30 15.21 14.62
N GLN A 46 34.61 14.98 14.70
CA GLN A 46 35.45 14.98 13.50
C GLN A 46 34.76 14.05 12.49
N PRO A 47 34.52 14.49 11.25
CA PRO A 47 34.19 13.57 10.17
C PRO A 47 35.46 12.75 9.94
N SER A 48 35.60 11.69 10.72
CA SER A 48 36.61 10.67 10.52
C SER A 48 36.30 10.03 9.18
N LEU A 49 37.36 9.92 8.37
CA LEU A 49 37.47 9.24 7.08
C LEU A 49 37.20 7.74 7.21
N PHE A 50 36.07 7.36 7.80
CA PHE A 50 35.46 6.06 7.60
C PHE A 50 34.45 6.19 6.47
N ASN A 51 34.96 6.50 5.28
CA ASN A 51 34.34 6.00 4.07
C ASN A 51 34.58 4.49 4.04
N ARG A 52 33.90 3.78 4.96
CA ARG A 52 33.67 2.36 4.78
C ARG A 52 32.69 2.34 3.62
N ASP A 53 33.25 2.13 2.44
CA ASP A 53 32.57 1.49 1.33
C ASP A 53 32.02 0.16 1.88
N GLN A 54 30.91 0.24 2.61
CA GLN A 54 29.98 -0.85 2.69
C GLN A 54 29.40 -0.88 1.30
N GLY A 55 30.11 -1.56 0.38
CA GLY A 55 29.51 -2.04 -0.84
C GLY A 55 28.20 -2.66 -0.39
N ALA A 56 27.09 -1.99 -0.72
CA ALA A 56 25.80 -2.35 -0.22
C ALA A 56 25.58 -3.80 -0.63
N VAL A 57 25.68 -4.72 0.33
CA VAL A 57 25.37 -6.11 0.10
C VAL A 57 23.86 -6.12 -0.13
N THR A 58 23.48 -6.04 -1.40
CA THR A 58 22.10 -6.17 -1.82
C THR A 58 21.73 -7.63 -1.57
N HIS A 59 21.16 -7.89 -0.40
CA HIS A 59 20.62 -9.21 -0.09
C HIS A 59 19.52 -9.50 -1.11
N LYS A 60 19.76 -10.49 -1.97
CA LYS A 60 18.80 -10.92 -2.99
C LYS A 60 17.54 -11.43 -2.30
N LEU A 61 16.41 -10.81 -2.60
CA LEU A 61 15.10 -11.22 -2.08
C LEU A 61 14.73 -12.62 -2.58
N VAL A 62 14.10 -13.41 -1.71
CA VAL A 62 13.60 -14.75 -2.05
C VAL A 62 12.25 -14.60 -2.78
N PRO A 63 12.05 -15.19 -3.97
CA PRO A 63 10.73 -15.21 -4.61
C PRO A 63 9.73 -15.97 -3.74
N LEU A 64 8.58 -15.36 -3.46
CA LEU A 64 7.46 -15.99 -2.76
C LEU A 64 6.17 -15.65 -3.52
N GLU A 65 5.39 -16.66 -3.89
CA GLU A 65 4.19 -16.46 -4.71
C GLU A 65 3.01 -17.23 -4.11
N ALA A 66 1.84 -16.60 -4.05
CA ALA A 66 0.59 -17.21 -3.63
C ALA A 66 -0.42 -17.11 -4.77
N HIS A 67 -1.24 -18.14 -4.95
CA HIS A 67 -2.24 -18.23 -6.01
C HIS A 67 -3.62 -18.42 -5.39
N ILE A 68 -4.53 -17.46 -5.60
CA ILE A 68 -5.85 -17.44 -4.94
C ILE A 68 -6.99 -17.20 -5.95
N MET A 69 -8.21 -17.24 -5.44
CA MET A 69 -9.43 -16.79 -6.13
C MET A 69 -10.15 -15.85 -5.17
N SER A 70 -10.52 -14.65 -5.61
CA SER A 70 -11.10 -13.61 -4.74
C SER A 70 -12.38 -14.07 -4.02
N LYS A 71 -13.21 -14.90 -4.69
CA LYS A 71 -14.47 -15.45 -4.12
C LYS A 71 -14.31 -16.82 -3.44
N CYS A 72 -13.10 -17.28 -3.14
CA CYS A 72 -12.89 -18.59 -2.52
C CYS A 72 -12.81 -18.51 -0.99
N PRO A 73 -13.61 -19.31 -0.25
CA PRO A 73 -13.52 -19.34 1.21
C PRO A 73 -12.15 -19.81 1.71
N ASP A 74 -11.46 -20.69 0.99
CA ASP A 74 -10.11 -21.15 1.36
C ASP A 74 -9.09 -20.01 1.21
N ALA A 75 -9.31 -19.08 0.27
CA ALA A 75 -8.45 -17.91 0.12
C ALA A 75 -8.57 -16.98 1.33
N ARG A 76 -9.77 -16.81 1.90
CA ARG A 76 -9.99 -16.06 3.15
C ARG A 76 -9.13 -16.61 4.27
N ASP A 77 -9.20 -17.92 4.49
CA ASP A 77 -8.50 -18.56 5.59
C ASP A 77 -6.98 -18.58 5.34
N CYS A 78 -6.55 -18.82 4.10
CA CYS A 78 -5.14 -18.75 3.69
C CYS A 78 -4.54 -17.34 3.92
N LEU A 79 -5.25 -16.29 3.50
CA LEU A 79 -4.79 -14.91 3.69
C LEU A 79 -4.70 -14.57 5.18
N ARG A 80 -5.77 -14.84 5.94
CA ARG A 80 -5.86 -14.53 7.37
C ARG A 80 -4.81 -15.27 8.20
N ASP A 81 -4.70 -16.58 8.02
CA ASP A 81 -3.96 -17.44 8.94
C ASP A 81 -2.51 -17.67 8.52
N LEU A 82 -2.22 -17.58 7.21
CA LEU A 82 -0.90 -17.94 6.67
C LEU A 82 -0.19 -16.74 6.03
N VAL A 83 -0.77 -16.14 4.99
CA VAL A 83 -0.05 -15.15 4.16
C VAL A 83 0.22 -13.86 4.92
N LEU A 84 -0.80 -13.24 5.52
CA LEU A 84 -0.62 -11.96 6.22
C LEU A 84 0.33 -12.09 7.42
N PRO A 85 0.17 -13.07 8.34
CA PRO A 85 1.08 -13.25 9.45
C PRO A 85 2.54 -13.53 9.02
N THR A 86 2.71 -14.22 7.89
CA THR A 86 4.04 -14.45 7.31
C THR A 86 4.63 -13.16 6.77
N MET A 87 3.89 -12.44 5.92
CA MET A 87 4.35 -11.20 5.29
C MET A 87 4.68 -10.10 6.30
N GLN A 88 3.97 -10.03 7.44
CA GLN A 88 4.32 -9.14 8.55
C GLN A 88 5.77 -9.34 9.04
N LYS A 89 6.28 -10.58 9.01
CA LYS A 89 7.61 -10.95 9.52
C LYS A 89 8.71 -10.94 8.45
N VAL A 90 8.35 -11.12 7.17
CA VAL A 90 9.32 -11.41 6.10
C VAL A 90 9.21 -10.52 4.87
N HIS A 91 8.31 -9.53 4.83
CA HIS A 91 8.11 -8.66 3.64
C HIS A 91 9.40 -7.98 3.12
N ASP A 92 10.40 -7.75 3.97
CA ASP A 92 11.70 -7.17 3.65
C ASP A 92 12.71 -8.19 3.09
N LYS A 93 12.37 -9.49 3.13
CA LYS A 93 13.24 -10.61 2.72
C LYS A 93 12.72 -11.33 1.49
N VAL A 94 11.49 -11.07 1.08
CA VAL A 94 10.84 -11.74 -0.04
C VAL A 94 10.43 -10.76 -1.13
N ASN A 95 10.47 -11.23 -2.37
CA ASN A 95 9.76 -10.60 -3.47
C ASN A 95 8.42 -11.31 -3.60
N PHE A 96 7.39 -10.77 -2.93
CA PHE A 96 6.08 -11.40 -2.84
C PHE A 96 5.17 -11.03 -4.02
N THR A 97 4.58 -12.04 -4.65
CA THR A 97 3.60 -11.90 -5.73
C THR A 97 2.31 -12.62 -5.34
N LEU A 98 1.17 -11.94 -5.52
CA LEU A 98 -0.14 -12.56 -5.46
C LEU A 98 -0.67 -12.75 -6.89
N SER A 99 -1.07 -13.97 -7.22
CA SER A 99 -1.57 -14.35 -8.54
C SER A 99 -2.92 -15.05 -8.42
N TYR A 100 -3.64 -15.16 -9.54
CA TYR A 100 -5.03 -15.60 -9.55
C TYR A 100 -5.22 -16.88 -10.33
N ILE A 101 -6.09 -17.74 -9.84
CA ILE A 101 -6.46 -19.02 -10.46
C ILE A 101 -7.70 -18.79 -11.31
N GLY A 102 -7.72 -19.41 -12.49
CA GLY A 102 -8.81 -19.36 -13.44
C GLY A 102 -8.48 -20.24 -14.64
N THR A 103 -9.22 -20.08 -15.72
CA THR A 103 -8.99 -20.79 -16.99
C THR A 103 -9.02 -19.79 -18.13
N THR A 104 -8.01 -19.81 -18.99
CA THR A 104 -8.01 -18.98 -20.20
C THR A 104 -8.92 -19.61 -21.24
N THR A 105 -9.74 -18.80 -21.90
CA THR A 105 -10.52 -19.23 -23.06
C THR A 105 -9.64 -19.26 -24.32
N GLU A 106 -9.93 -20.19 -25.23
CA GLU A 106 -9.15 -20.40 -26.46
C GLU A 106 -9.63 -19.56 -27.64
N HIS A 107 -10.90 -19.17 -27.65
CA HIS A 107 -11.54 -18.51 -28.81
C HIS A 107 -11.66 -16.99 -28.68
N ASP A 108 -11.51 -16.47 -27.46
CA ASP A 108 -11.39 -15.06 -27.15
C ASP A 108 -10.27 -14.88 -26.12
N ASP A 109 -9.69 -13.69 -26.00
CA ASP A 109 -8.66 -13.41 -24.98
C ASP A 109 -9.28 -13.25 -23.57
N GLY A 110 -10.31 -14.04 -23.28
CA GLY A 110 -11.06 -14.06 -22.04
C GLY A 110 -10.44 -14.94 -20.96
N VAL A 111 -11.12 -14.93 -19.80
CA VAL A 111 -10.82 -15.73 -18.62
C VAL A 111 -12.14 -16.19 -18.00
N GLU A 112 -12.20 -17.47 -17.67
CA GLU A 112 -13.25 -18.08 -16.86
C GLU A 112 -12.76 -18.29 -15.43
N CYS A 113 -13.62 -17.94 -14.46
CA CYS A 113 -13.36 -18.09 -13.04
C CYS A 113 -14.34 -19.08 -12.40
N LYS A 114 -13.90 -19.82 -11.39
CA LYS A 114 -14.68 -20.92 -10.80
C LYS A 114 -16.02 -20.45 -10.22
N HIS A 115 -16.03 -19.29 -9.56
CA HIS A 115 -17.23 -18.72 -8.94
C HIS A 115 -17.88 -17.65 -9.84
N GLY A 116 -17.68 -17.74 -11.16
CA GLY A 116 -18.35 -16.90 -12.15
C GLY A 116 -17.70 -15.53 -12.40
N PRO A 117 -18.35 -14.66 -13.19
CA PRO A 117 -17.77 -13.39 -13.65
C PRO A 117 -17.51 -12.40 -12.51
N GLU A 118 -18.26 -12.49 -11.42
CA GLU A 118 -18.05 -11.70 -10.21
C GLU A 118 -16.67 -11.95 -9.58
N GLU A 119 -16.20 -13.19 -9.58
CA GLU A 119 -14.84 -13.52 -9.13
C GLU A 119 -13.79 -12.95 -10.08
N CYS A 120 -14.01 -13.06 -11.40
CA CYS A 120 -13.08 -12.48 -12.35
C CYS A 120 -12.93 -10.97 -12.15
N LEU A 121 -14.04 -10.25 -11.92
CA LEU A 121 -13.97 -8.82 -11.60
C LEU A 121 -13.26 -8.56 -10.26
N GLY A 122 -13.52 -9.39 -9.23
CA GLY A 122 -12.77 -9.35 -7.96
C GLY A 122 -11.26 -9.51 -8.14
N ASN A 123 -10.85 -10.53 -8.89
CA ASN A 123 -9.44 -10.80 -9.21
C ASN A 123 -8.80 -9.61 -9.96
N ILE A 124 -9.53 -8.99 -10.90
CA ILE A 124 -9.07 -7.78 -11.62
C ILE A 124 -8.87 -6.61 -10.67
N ILE A 125 -9.82 -6.37 -9.75
CA ILE A 125 -9.76 -5.29 -8.77
C ILE A 125 -8.54 -5.48 -7.85
N GLU A 126 -8.31 -6.69 -7.35
CA GLU A 126 -7.17 -6.98 -6.49
C GLU A 126 -5.82 -6.88 -7.25
N LEU A 127 -5.76 -7.29 -8.52
CA LEU A 127 -4.61 -7.05 -9.41
C LEU A 127 -4.34 -5.55 -9.64
N CYS A 128 -5.41 -4.77 -9.82
CA CYS A 128 -5.30 -3.32 -9.94
C CYS A 128 -4.77 -2.68 -8.66
N ALA A 129 -5.22 -3.13 -7.49
CA ALA A 129 -4.70 -2.67 -6.21
C ALA A 129 -3.20 -2.97 -6.07
N GLN A 130 -2.76 -4.19 -6.40
CA GLN A 130 -1.35 -4.57 -6.40
C GLN A 130 -0.51 -3.70 -7.35
N ARG A 131 -1.02 -3.42 -8.55
CA ARG A 131 -0.33 -2.59 -9.56
C ARG A 131 -0.18 -1.14 -9.10
N LEU A 132 -1.25 -0.54 -8.60
CA LEU A 132 -1.29 0.89 -8.24
C LEU A 132 -0.61 1.16 -6.89
N TYR A 133 -0.63 0.19 -5.98
CA TYR A 133 -0.13 0.29 -4.61
C TYR A 133 0.83 -0.86 -4.30
N PRO A 134 2.05 -0.88 -4.88
CA PRO A 134 2.95 -2.03 -4.82
C PRO A 134 3.51 -2.35 -3.42
N ASN A 135 3.18 -1.55 -2.40
CA ASN A 135 3.51 -1.87 -1.01
C ASN A 135 2.64 -3.04 -0.53
N PRO A 136 3.23 -4.20 -0.16
CA PRO A 136 2.47 -5.38 0.26
C PRO A 136 1.56 -5.12 1.45
N LYS A 137 1.89 -4.18 2.35
CA LYS A 137 1.01 -3.84 3.47
C LYS A 137 -0.32 -3.24 3.01
N THR A 138 -0.31 -2.49 1.91
CA THR A 138 -1.49 -1.81 1.37
C THR A 138 -2.35 -2.78 0.57
N TYR A 139 -1.81 -3.38 -0.50
CA TYR A 139 -2.63 -4.21 -1.38
C TYR A 139 -3.03 -5.55 -0.73
N LEU A 140 -2.20 -6.16 0.13
CA LEU A 140 -2.61 -7.38 0.85
C LEU A 140 -3.63 -7.10 1.94
N GLY A 141 -3.54 -5.93 2.59
CA GLY A 141 -4.57 -5.48 3.51
C GLY A 141 -5.91 -5.38 2.80
N PHE A 142 -5.95 -4.65 1.69
CA PHE A 142 -7.13 -4.51 0.84
C PHE A 142 -7.69 -5.84 0.35
N THR A 143 -6.83 -6.71 -0.19
CA THR A 143 -7.22 -8.06 -0.65
C THR A 143 -7.84 -8.86 0.50
N ASN A 144 -7.20 -8.86 1.68
CA ASN A 144 -7.71 -9.58 2.85
C ASN A 144 -9.05 -9.01 3.34
N CYS A 145 -9.24 -7.69 3.29
CA CYS A 145 -10.51 -7.03 3.62
C CYS A 145 -11.64 -7.52 2.70
N LEU A 146 -11.44 -7.45 1.38
CA LEU A 146 -12.41 -7.95 0.40
C LEU A 146 -12.75 -9.44 0.65
N THR A 147 -11.72 -10.24 0.90
CA THR A 147 -11.87 -11.70 1.05
C THR A 147 -12.58 -12.09 2.35
N GLN A 148 -12.67 -11.22 3.37
CA GLN A 148 -13.48 -11.51 4.57
C GLN A 148 -14.96 -11.66 4.21
N ASP A 149 -15.45 -10.81 3.29
CA ASP A 149 -16.82 -10.82 2.78
C ASP A 149 -16.88 -11.27 1.32
N TYR A 150 -16.10 -12.30 0.98
CA TYR A 150 -15.88 -12.80 -0.38
C TYR A 150 -17.19 -13.06 -1.17
N THR A 151 -18.30 -13.38 -0.50
CA THR A 151 -19.60 -13.57 -1.14
C THR A 151 -20.14 -12.30 -1.77
N LEU A 152 -19.80 -11.14 -1.20
CA LEU A 152 -20.25 -9.82 -1.63
C LEU A 152 -19.36 -9.21 -2.73
N ILE A 153 -18.20 -9.78 -3.05
CA ILE A 153 -17.38 -9.31 -4.19
C ILE A 153 -18.19 -9.47 -5.50
N PRO A 154 -18.31 -8.47 -6.39
CA PRO A 154 -17.61 -7.18 -6.43
C PRO A 154 -18.56 -6.00 -6.09
N GLN A 155 -19.38 -6.12 -5.06
CA GLN A 155 -20.27 -5.04 -4.63
C GLN A 155 -19.46 -3.77 -4.34
N ARG A 156 -19.90 -2.66 -4.95
CA ARG A 156 -19.21 -1.37 -4.87
C ARG A 156 -18.99 -0.90 -3.44
N SER A 157 -19.98 -1.06 -2.56
CA SER A 157 -19.88 -0.65 -1.16
C SER A 157 -18.73 -1.36 -0.44
N LEU A 158 -18.61 -2.68 -0.59
CA LEU A 158 -17.49 -3.44 -0.02
C LEU A 158 -16.13 -2.94 -0.55
N ILE A 159 -16.05 -2.68 -1.86
CA ILE A 159 -14.81 -2.21 -2.48
C ILE A 159 -14.43 -0.81 -1.98
N GLU A 160 -15.40 0.11 -1.87
CA GLU A 160 -15.18 1.46 -1.35
C GLU A 160 -14.75 1.44 0.13
N ASP A 161 -15.40 0.63 0.96
CA ASP A 161 -15.09 0.49 2.38
C ASP A 161 -13.66 -0.05 2.58
N CYS A 162 -13.32 -1.15 1.89
CA CYS A 162 -11.98 -1.72 1.95
C CYS A 162 -10.91 -0.79 1.35
N ALA A 163 -11.25 -0.05 0.28
CA ALA A 163 -10.33 0.92 -0.30
C ALA A 163 -10.04 2.05 0.69
N LEU A 164 -11.07 2.56 1.38
CA LEU A 164 -10.93 3.58 2.42
C LEU A 164 -10.06 3.10 3.58
N GLU A 165 -10.31 1.88 4.10
CA GLU A 165 -9.55 1.29 5.22
C GLU A 165 -8.05 1.21 4.92
N HIS A 166 -7.68 0.91 3.67
CA HIS A 166 -6.30 0.72 3.26
C HIS A 166 -5.70 1.90 2.48
N ALA A 167 -6.34 3.06 2.50
CA ALA A 167 -5.89 4.27 1.81
C ALA A 167 -5.66 4.08 0.29
N ILE A 168 -6.50 3.27 -0.33
CA ILE A 168 -6.60 3.08 -1.78
C ILE A 168 -7.62 4.07 -2.33
N ASP A 169 -7.27 4.73 -3.43
CA ASP A 169 -8.15 5.63 -4.15
C ASP A 169 -9.08 4.79 -5.04
N PHE A 170 -10.35 4.70 -4.64
CA PHE A 170 -11.37 3.97 -5.37
C PHE A 170 -11.46 4.42 -6.84
N ASN A 171 -11.29 5.71 -7.14
CA ASN A 171 -11.42 6.18 -8.52
C ASN A 171 -10.30 5.65 -9.41
N LYS A 172 -9.06 5.62 -8.89
CA LYS A 172 -7.91 5.03 -9.60
C LYS A 172 -8.07 3.52 -9.77
N LEU A 173 -8.62 2.85 -8.76
CA LEU A 173 -8.91 1.43 -8.81
C LEU A 173 -9.94 1.11 -9.89
N ASN A 174 -11.05 1.86 -9.91
CA ASN A 174 -12.10 1.76 -10.92
C ASN A 174 -11.54 2.08 -12.32
N GLU A 175 -10.78 3.17 -12.47
CA GLU A 175 -10.12 3.53 -13.73
C GLU A 175 -9.24 2.40 -14.25
N CYS A 176 -8.42 1.78 -13.39
CA CYS A 176 -7.60 0.62 -13.75
C CYS A 176 -8.44 -0.57 -14.22
N ALA A 177 -9.51 -0.91 -13.49
CA ALA A 177 -10.36 -2.06 -13.82
C ALA A 177 -11.16 -1.85 -15.11
N THR A 178 -11.57 -0.61 -15.41
CA THR A 178 -12.38 -0.27 -16.59
C THR A 178 -11.57 0.25 -17.78
N LYS A 179 -10.25 0.39 -17.63
CA LYS A 179 -9.38 0.92 -18.69
C LYS A 179 -9.51 0.09 -19.97
N ASP A 180 -9.52 0.78 -21.11
CA ASP A 180 -9.68 0.18 -22.44
C ASP A 180 -10.95 -0.70 -22.53
N ASN A 181 -12.07 -0.19 -22.00
CA ASN A 181 -13.35 -0.91 -21.85
C ASN A 181 -13.22 -2.23 -21.08
N GLY A 182 -12.29 -2.30 -20.12
CA GLY A 182 -11.99 -3.48 -19.31
C GLY A 182 -10.94 -4.41 -19.91
N ALA A 183 -10.52 -4.21 -21.16
CA ALA A 183 -9.53 -5.07 -21.82
C ALA A 183 -8.18 -5.07 -21.06
N PHE A 184 -7.79 -3.94 -20.47
CA PHE A 184 -6.58 -3.86 -19.65
C PHE A 184 -6.67 -4.76 -18.40
N GLY A 185 -7.80 -4.74 -17.69
CA GLY A 185 -8.04 -5.59 -16.53
C GLY A 185 -8.08 -7.07 -16.90
N VAL A 186 -8.81 -7.42 -17.95
CA VAL A 186 -8.87 -8.80 -18.47
C VAL A 186 -7.50 -9.31 -18.90
N GLY A 187 -6.69 -8.47 -19.55
CA GLY A 187 -5.31 -8.80 -19.93
C GLY A 187 -4.43 -9.13 -18.72
N MET A 188 -4.45 -8.30 -17.68
CA MET A 188 -3.71 -8.59 -16.43
C MET A 188 -4.20 -9.89 -15.76
N LEU A 189 -5.52 -10.12 -15.74
CA LEU A 189 -6.07 -11.36 -15.20
C LEU A 189 -5.61 -12.58 -16.01
N ARG A 190 -5.63 -12.50 -17.35
CA ARG A 190 -5.17 -13.56 -18.25
C ARG A 190 -3.71 -13.91 -18.02
N GLU A 191 -2.84 -12.90 -17.93
CA GLU A 191 -1.42 -13.10 -17.59
C GLU A 191 -1.24 -13.79 -16.22
N SER A 192 -2.01 -13.36 -15.22
CA SER A 192 -1.99 -13.94 -13.86
C SER A 192 -2.46 -15.40 -13.85
N VAL A 193 -3.52 -15.73 -14.60
CA VAL A 193 -4.04 -17.09 -14.73
C VAL A 193 -3.05 -18.00 -15.47
N GLN A 194 -2.44 -17.52 -16.56
CA GLN A 194 -1.40 -18.26 -17.28
C GLN A 194 -0.19 -18.53 -16.38
N ARG A 195 0.22 -17.57 -15.56
CA ARG A 195 1.28 -17.74 -14.56
C ARG A 195 0.91 -18.84 -13.56
N SER A 196 -0.28 -18.80 -12.98
CA SER A 196 -0.79 -19.81 -12.05
C SER A 196 -0.80 -21.21 -12.67
N ALA A 197 -1.26 -21.35 -13.92
CA ALA A 197 -1.26 -22.61 -14.63
C ALA A 197 0.18 -23.12 -14.89
N ALA A 198 1.10 -22.25 -15.31
CA ALA A 198 2.47 -22.61 -15.62
C ALA A 198 3.23 -23.12 -14.38
N VAL A 199 3.11 -22.43 -13.24
CA VAL A 199 3.80 -22.86 -12.01
C VAL A 199 3.18 -24.12 -11.42
N CYS A 200 1.85 -24.25 -11.44
CA CYS A 200 1.16 -25.48 -11.01
C CYS A 200 1.65 -26.67 -11.83
N THR A 201 1.78 -26.49 -13.14
CA THR A 201 2.30 -27.53 -14.02
C THR A 201 3.76 -27.86 -13.77
N ALA A 202 4.62 -26.88 -13.50
CA ALA A 202 6.02 -27.12 -13.16
C ALA A 202 6.18 -27.90 -11.84
N TYR A 203 5.26 -27.72 -10.88
CA TYR A 203 5.24 -28.49 -9.63
C TYR A 203 4.71 -29.92 -9.80
N ILE A 204 3.67 -30.12 -10.60
CA ILE A 204 3.05 -31.44 -10.83
C ILE A 204 3.89 -32.27 -11.82
N HIS A 205 4.50 -31.61 -12.80
CA HIS A 205 5.27 -32.22 -13.88
C HIS A 205 6.65 -31.54 -13.99
N PRO A 206 7.61 -31.94 -13.15
CA PRO A 206 8.94 -31.34 -13.14
C PRO A 206 9.76 -31.63 -14.41
N THR A 207 9.28 -32.50 -15.31
CA THR A 207 9.92 -32.81 -16.60
C THR A 207 9.06 -32.39 -17.79
N PRO A 208 9.66 -31.85 -18.87
CA PRO A 208 8.93 -31.39 -20.08
C PRO A 208 8.10 -32.46 -20.80
N GLU A 209 8.42 -33.74 -20.62
CA GLU A 209 7.72 -34.87 -21.26
C GLU A 209 6.31 -35.10 -20.66
N LEU A 210 6.15 -34.90 -19.35
CA LEU A 210 4.85 -35.04 -18.69
C LEU A 210 3.91 -33.85 -18.98
N TYR A 211 4.47 -32.66 -19.24
CA TYR A 211 3.72 -31.49 -19.68
C TYR A 211 2.98 -31.72 -21.01
N GLN A 212 3.65 -32.35 -21.99
CA GLN A 212 3.04 -32.63 -23.29
C GLN A 212 1.96 -33.70 -23.22
N LEU A 213 2.08 -34.66 -22.29
CA LEU A 213 1.08 -35.71 -22.11
C LEU A 213 -0.26 -35.16 -21.61
N HIS A 214 -0.23 -34.18 -20.69
CA HIS A 214 -1.45 -33.55 -20.16
C HIS A 214 -2.11 -32.57 -21.13
N LYS A 215 -1.35 -31.96 -22.05
CA LYS A 215 -1.92 -31.14 -23.14
C LYS A 215 -2.55 -31.95 -24.28
N SER A 216 -2.34 -33.27 -24.29
CA SER A 216 -2.78 -34.17 -25.36
C SER A 216 -4.03 -34.98 -24.99
N ILE A 217 -4.63 -34.71 -23.83
CA ILE A 217 -5.87 -35.31 -23.31
C ILE A 217 -6.90 -34.20 -23.17
#